data_AF-A0A9J6DRE5-F1
#
_entry.id   AF-A0A9J6DRE5-F1
#
_cell.length_a   1.000
_cell.length_b   1.000
_cell.length_c   1.000
_cell.angle_alpha   90.00
_cell.angle_beta   90.00
_cell.angle_gamma   90.00
#
_symmetry.space_group_name_H-M   'P 1'
#
loop_
_entity.id
_entity.type
_entity.pdbx_description
1 polymer ?
#
loop_
_entity_poly.entity_id
_entity_poly.type
_entity_poly.pdbx_seq_one_letter_code
_entity_poly.pdbx_strand_id
1 'polypeptide(L)'
;MTEWPKFRVIRESEFPELIRNLTECKASLNDHVRPTTRESKAAEETPARDCRLLLMWDSHASLLRRWQKQRYNRKSRCHILNLFEKIERHSTYLTCHQWGQLCSELNGQLGNKKTWYLLRHLPDPDDSKTAACTDLGDFHQHPRSE
;
A
#
# COMPACT_ATOMS: atom_id res chain seq x y z
N MET A 1 -4.57 2.80 14.54
CA MET A 1 -5.99 2.46 14.27
C MET A 1 -6.79 2.70 15.55
N THR A 2 -7.99 3.28 15.45
CA THR A 2 -8.86 3.58 16.59
C THR A 2 -9.84 2.43 16.86
N GLU A 3 -9.91 1.97 18.10
CA GLU A 3 -10.86 0.92 18.51
C GLU A 3 -12.26 1.51 18.77
N TRP A 4 -13.01 1.73 17.68
CA TRP A 4 -14.36 2.33 17.72
C TRP A 4 -15.37 1.72 18.70
N PRO A 5 -15.35 0.41 19.01
CA PRO A 5 -16.23 -0.17 20.03
C PRO A 5 -15.92 0.34 21.44
N LYS A 6 -14.64 0.43 21.82
CA LYS A 6 -14.23 0.93 23.15
C LYS A 6 -14.51 2.42 23.30
N PHE A 7 -14.30 3.18 22.22
CA PHE A 7 -14.61 4.62 22.20
C PHE A 7 -16.09 4.88 22.48
N ARG A 8 -16.99 4.05 21.92
CA ARG A 8 -18.43 4.19 22.14
C ARG A 8 -18.84 3.91 23.58
N VAL A 9 -18.27 2.87 24.21
CA VAL A 9 -18.54 2.55 25.61
C VAL A 9 -18.10 3.68 26.54
N ILE A 10 -16.88 4.20 26.37
CA ILE A 10 -16.35 5.33 27.18
C ILE A 10 -17.24 6.56 27.03
N ARG A 11 -17.68 6.83 25.79
CA ARG A 11 -18.54 7.98 25.52
C ARG A 11 -19.94 7.79 26.10
N GLU A 12 -20.54 6.62 25.99
CA GLU A 12 -21.87 6.36 26.58
C GLU A 12 -21.87 6.47 28.11
N SER A 13 -20.75 6.18 28.78
CA SER A 13 -20.63 6.33 30.24
C SER A 13 -20.33 7.76 30.71
N GLU A 14 -19.67 8.58 29.90
CA GLU A 14 -19.13 9.88 30.32
C GLU A 14 -19.78 11.08 29.60
N PHE A 15 -20.68 10.84 28.65
CA PHE A 15 -21.30 11.93 27.89
C PHE A 15 -22.40 12.64 28.70
N PRO A 16 -22.33 13.97 28.86
CA PRO A 16 -23.39 14.73 29.53
C PRO A 16 -24.68 14.76 28.70
N GLU A 17 -25.84 14.60 29.35
CA GLU A 17 -27.16 14.62 28.69
C GLU A 17 -27.49 15.96 27.99
N LEU A 18 -26.82 17.05 28.37
CA LEU A 18 -27.04 18.39 27.79
C LEU A 18 -25.72 19.07 27.42
N ILE A 19 -25.54 19.38 26.13
CA ILE A 19 -24.36 20.08 25.62
C ILE A 19 -24.54 21.58 25.82
N ARG A 20 -23.92 22.15 26.87
CA ARG A 20 -23.94 23.61 27.11
C ARG A 20 -22.85 24.37 26.37
N ASN A 21 -21.70 23.74 26.11
CA ASN A 21 -20.55 24.38 25.50
C ASN A 21 -19.87 23.47 24.45
N LEU A 22 -19.79 23.95 23.21
CA LEU A 22 -19.27 23.19 22.08
C LEU A 22 -17.74 23.01 22.15
N THR A 23 -17.02 23.99 22.69
CA THR A 23 -15.54 23.91 22.81
C THR A 23 -15.12 22.88 23.84
N GLU A 24 -15.82 22.82 24.98
CA GLU A 24 -15.62 21.80 26.01
C GLU A 24 -16.00 20.40 25.50
N CYS A 25 -17.10 20.30 24.76
CA CYS A 25 -17.50 19.04 24.12
C CYS A 25 -16.44 18.56 23.11
N LYS A 26 -15.85 19.47 22.33
CA LYS A 26 -14.76 19.14 21.41
C LYS A 26 -13.49 18.70 22.14
N ALA A 27 -13.18 19.32 23.27
CA ALA A 27 -12.05 18.94 24.11
C ALA A 27 -12.24 17.52 24.68
N SER A 28 -13.38 17.24 25.30
CA SER A 28 -13.73 15.90 25.80
C SER A 28 -13.71 14.83 24.70
N LEU A 29 -14.19 15.16 23.49
CA LEU A 29 -14.10 14.25 22.34
C LEU A 29 -12.64 13.89 22.01
N ASN A 30 -11.75 14.88 21.96
CA ASN A 30 -10.33 14.61 21.70
C ASN A 30 -9.69 13.81 22.83
N ASP A 31 -10.08 14.07 24.08
CA ASP A 31 -9.59 13.35 25.25
C ASP A 31 -10.05 11.89 25.27
N HIS A 32 -11.23 11.56 24.75
CA HIS A 32 -11.72 10.17 24.68
C HIS A 32 -11.16 9.41 23.45
N VAL A 33 -10.86 10.13 22.36
CA VAL A 33 -10.23 9.55 21.16
C VAL A 33 -8.79 9.15 21.45
N ARG A 34 -8.02 10.00 22.12
CA ARG A 34 -6.60 9.76 22.46
C ARG A 34 -6.29 8.38 23.08
N PRO A 35 -6.96 7.91 24.14
CA PRO A 35 -6.67 6.61 24.76
C PRO A 35 -7.13 5.43 23.89
N THR A 36 -8.06 5.66 22.97
CA THR A 36 -8.64 4.62 22.12
C THR A 36 -7.96 4.53 20.75
N THR A 37 -7.15 5.54 20.41
CA THR A 37 -6.37 5.60 19.18
C THR A 37 -4.97 5.09 19.46
N ARG A 38 -4.68 3.86 19.03
CA ARG A 38 -3.31 3.36 18.98
C ARG A 38 -2.61 3.92 17.76
N GLU A 39 -1.56 4.72 17.96
CA GLU A 39 -0.65 5.10 16.88
C GLU A 39 0.08 3.85 16.37
N SER A 40 -0.23 3.45 15.15
CA SER A 40 0.47 2.35 14.50
C SER A 40 1.73 2.89 13.85
N LYS A 41 2.90 2.44 14.29
CA LYS A 41 4.22 2.65 13.65
C LYS A 41 4.35 2.01 12.25
N ALA A 42 3.24 1.65 11.60
CA ALA A 42 3.21 0.97 10.31
C ALA A 42 3.09 1.95 9.12
N ALA A 43 3.30 3.25 9.35
CA ALA A 43 2.99 4.29 8.37
C ALA A 43 4.19 4.74 7.53
N GLU A 44 5.41 4.26 7.77
CA GLU A 44 6.58 4.94 7.21
C GLU A 44 7.01 4.46 5.82
N GLU A 45 6.56 3.29 5.36
CA GLU A 45 6.94 2.77 4.03
C GLU A 45 5.78 2.08 3.32
N THR A 46 4.58 2.67 3.34
CA THR A 46 3.60 2.30 2.31
C THR A 46 3.84 3.19 1.10
N PRO A 47 4.30 2.65 -0.05
CA PRO A 47 4.38 3.45 -1.26
C PRO A 47 3.00 4.06 -1.51
N ALA A 48 2.98 5.33 -1.91
CA ALA A 48 1.76 6.10 -2.15
C ALA A 48 0.76 5.22 -2.91
N ARG A 49 -0.33 4.83 -2.23
CA ARG A 49 -1.32 3.92 -2.79
C ARG A 49 -1.87 4.55 -4.06
N ASP A 50 -1.70 3.90 -5.20
CA ASP A 50 -2.20 4.41 -6.47
C ASP A 50 -3.74 4.50 -6.41
N CYS A 51 -4.26 5.73 -6.31
CA CYS A 51 -5.69 6.03 -6.24
C CYS A 51 -6.45 5.47 -7.45
N ARG A 52 -5.80 5.44 -8.63
CA ARG A 52 -6.38 4.92 -9.86
C ARG A 52 -6.51 3.39 -9.80
N LEU A 53 -5.48 2.69 -9.32
CA LEU A 53 -5.54 1.23 -9.16
C LEU A 53 -6.61 0.83 -8.14
N LEU A 54 -6.74 1.57 -7.03
CA LEU A 54 -7.79 1.37 -6.04
C LEU A 54 -9.19 1.55 -6.63
N LEU A 55 -9.41 2.61 -7.41
CA LEU A 55 -10.70 2.86 -8.07
C LEU A 55 -11.04 1.77 -9.08
N MET A 56 -10.06 1.29 -9.84
CA MET A 56 -10.26 0.17 -10.77
C MET A 56 -10.67 -1.10 -10.03
N TRP A 57 -10.00 -1.42 -8.91
CA TRP A 57 -10.36 -2.59 -8.09
C TRP A 57 -11.75 -2.48 -7.47
N ASP A 58 -12.16 -1.31 -6.99
CA ASP A 58 -13.51 -1.11 -6.46
C ASP A 58 -14.58 -1.24 -7.55
N SER A 59 -14.29 -0.72 -8.74
CA SER A 59 -15.13 -0.89 -9.93
C SER A 59 -15.25 -2.36 -10.32
N HIS A 60 -14.14 -3.11 -10.33
CA HIS A 60 -14.10 -4.55 -10.58
C HIS A 60 -14.96 -5.31 -9.58
N ALA A 61 -14.78 -5.07 -8.28
CA ALA A 61 -15.52 -5.72 -7.22
C ALA A 61 -17.03 -5.44 -7.32
N SER A 62 -17.40 -4.19 -7.61
CA SER A 62 -18.79 -3.79 -7.81
C SER A 62 -19.44 -4.50 -9.01
N LEU A 63 -18.74 -4.62 -10.13
CA LEU A 63 -19.20 -5.35 -11.30
C LEU A 63 -19.31 -6.85 -11.04
N LEU A 64 -18.33 -7.43 -10.34
CA LEU A 64 -18.33 -8.84 -9.97
C LEU A 64 -19.53 -9.19 -9.07
N ARG A 65 -19.82 -8.37 -8.06
CA ARG A 65 -21.01 -8.52 -7.20
C ARG A 65 -22.31 -8.45 -8.00
N ARG A 66 -22.40 -7.55 -8.99
CA ARG A 66 -23.57 -7.43 -9.88
C ARG A 66 -23.70 -8.65 -10.79
N TRP A 67 -22.61 -9.10 -11.40
CA TRP A 67 -22.60 -10.29 -12.25
C TRP A 67 -22.92 -11.57 -11.48
N GLN A 68 -22.46 -11.70 -10.23
CA GLN A 68 -22.83 -12.84 -9.37
C GLN A 68 -24.34 -12.97 -9.18
N LYS A 69 -25.08 -11.85 -9.11
CA LYS A 69 -26.54 -11.81 -9.07
C LYS A 69 -27.21 -12.05 -10.43
N GLN A 70 -26.49 -11.84 -11.53
CA GLN A 70 -26.99 -11.92 -12.91
C GLN A 70 -26.03 -12.72 -13.81
N ARG A 71 -25.78 -13.99 -13.47
CA ARG A 71 -24.71 -14.78 -14.11
C ARG A 71 -24.87 -15.00 -15.61
N TYR A 72 -26.10 -14.92 -16.12
CA TYR A 72 -26.41 -15.06 -17.54
C TYR A 72 -26.07 -13.81 -18.37
N ASN A 73 -25.74 -12.67 -17.72
CA ASN A 73 -25.39 -11.45 -18.42
C ASN A 73 -23.95 -11.52 -18.96
N ARG A 74 -23.84 -11.88 -20.25
CA ARG A 74 -22.55 -11.97 -20.96
C ARG A 74 -21.83 -10.62 -21.06
N LYS A 75 -22.55 -9.51 -21.18
CA LYS A 75 -21.94 -8.16 -21.28
C LYS A 75 -21.19 -7.81 -20.00
N SER A 76 -21.78 -8.09 -18.84
CA SER A 76 -21.13 -7.87 -17.54
C SER A 76 -19.87 -8.73 -17.39
N ARG A 77 -19.91 -9.99 -17.83
CA ARG A 77 -18.73 -10.88 -17.81
C ARG A 77 -17.60 -10.34 -18.68
N CYS A 78 -17.88 -9.97 -19.93
CA CYS A 78 -16.88 -9.38 -20.83
C CYS A 78 -16.29 -8.08 -20.25
N HIS A 79 -17.13 -7.24 -19.65
CA HIS A 79 -16.68 -5.99 -19.04
C HIS A 79 -15.76 -6.23 -17.82
N ILE A 80 -16.07 -7.22 -16.97
CA ILE A 80 -15.20 -7.64 -15.87
C ILE A 80 -13.83 -8.10 -16.38
N LEU A 81 -13.81 -8.96 -17.40
CA LEU A 81 -12.56 -9.46 -17.98
C LEU A 81 -11.70 -8.33 -18.56
N ASN A 82 -12.32 -7.42 -19.33
CA ASN A 82 -11.62 -6.25 -19.87
C ASN A 82 -11.07 -5.33 -18.78
N LEU A 83 -11.80 -5.19 -17.67
CA LEU A 83 -11.37 -4.34 -16.57
C LEU A 83 -10.25 -4.99 -15.75
N PHE A 84 -10.29 -6.32 -15.60
CA PHE A 84 -9.21 -7.10 -15.02
C PHE A 84 -7.92 -6.98 -15.84
N GLU A 85 -8.00 -7.12 -17.17
CA GLU A 85 -6.84 -6.95 -18.06
C GLU A 85 -6.24 -5.54 -17.95
N LYS A 86 -7.09 -4.50 -17.81
CA LYS A 86 -6.62 -3.12 -17.57
C LYS A 86 -5.91 -2.97 -16.23
N ILE A 87 -6.41 -3.60 -15.17
CA ILE A 87 -5.78 -3.62 -13.86
C ILE A 87 -4.41 -4.28 -13.94
N GLU A 88 -4.32 -5.44 -14.58
CA GLU A 88 -3.08 -6.18 -14.76
C GLU A 88 -2.04 -5.33 -15.49
N ARG A 89 -2.38 -4.80 -16.67
CA ARG A 89 -1.48 -3.92 -17.43
C ARG A 89 -1.02 -2.71 -16.63
N HIS A 90 -1.93 -2.05 -15.90
CA HIS A 90 -1.58 -0.86 -15.10
C HIS A 90 -0.69 -1.22 -13.92
N SER A 91 -0.95 -2.33 -13.25
CA SER A 91 -0.09 -2.83 -12.16
C SER A 91 1.31 -3.20 -12.65
N THR A 92 1.44 -3.89 -13.79
CA THR A 92 2.75 -4.21 -14.37
C THR A 92 3.51 -2.95 -14.76
N TYR A 93 2.85 -1.99 -15.42
CA TYR A 93 3.45 -0.70 -15.75
C TYR A 93 3.96 0.03 -14.50
N LEU A 94 3.12 0.10 -13.46
CA LEU A 94 3.45 0.77 -12.21
C LEU A 94 4.62 0.09 -11.50
N THR A 95 4.64 -1.23 -11.44
CA THR A 95 5.76 -2.00 -10.89
C THR A 95 7.05 -1.69 -11.65
N CYS A 96 7.04 -1.75 -12.99
CA CYS A 96 8.21 -1.41 -13.80
C CYS A 96 8.69 0.03 -13.56
N HIS A 97 7.75 0.98 -13.48
CA HIS A 97 8.07 2.38 -13.24
C HIS A 97 8.66 2.60 -11.84
N GLN A 98 8.05 2.02 -10.81
CA GLN A 98 8.55 2.09 -9.42
C GLN A 98 9.93 1.46 -9.29
N TRP A 99 10.17 0.32 -9.95
CA TRP A 99 11.50 -0.28 -10.03
C TRP A 99 12.50 0.61 -10.75
N GLY A 100 12.12 1.22 -11.87
CA GLY A 100 12.99 2.16 -12.59
C GLY A 100 13.35 3.39 -11.75
N GLN A 101 12.38 3.96 -11.03
CA GLN A 101 12.60 5.06 -10.08
C GLN A 101 13.54 4.62 -8.96
N LEU A 102 13.27 3.48 -8.35
CA LEU A 102 14.10 2.93 -7.29
C LEU A 102 15.53 2.71 -7.77
N CYS A 103 15.75 2.05 -8.91
CA CYS A 103 17.09 1.87 -9.49
C CYS A 103 17.79 3.20 -9.78
N SER A 104 17.05 4.22 -10.21
CA SER A 104 17.59 5.56 -10.44
C SER A 104 17.99 6.26 -9.14
N GLU A 105 17.21 6.09 -8.06
CA GLU A 105 17.53 6.60 -6.73
C GLU A 105 18.74 5.89 -6.10
N LEU A 106 18.90 4.59 -6.37
CA LEU A 106 20.07 3.83 -5.92
C LEU A 106 21.34 4.21 -6.68
N ASN A 107 21.22 4.65 -7.94
CA ASN A 107 22.34 5.06 -8.76
C ASN A 107 22.97 6.35 -8.18
N GLY A 108 24.17 6.21 -7.60
CA GLY A 108 24.84 7.29 -6.84
C GLY A 108 24.68 7.20 -5.31
N GLN A 109 23.86 6.27 -4.79
CA GLN A 109 23.70 5.98 -3.35
C GLN A 109 24.19 4.59 -2.95
N LEU A 110 24.99 3.93 -3.79
CA LEU A 110 25.57 2.59 -3.57
C LEU A 110 26.42 2.46 -2.29
N GLY A 111 26.77 3.56 -1.61
CA GLY A 111 27.41 3.53 -0.29
C GLY A 111 26.45 3.37 0.89
N ASN A 112 25.13 3.46 0.67
CA ASN A 112 24.13 3.48 1.74
C ASN A 112 23.76 2.06 2.18
N LYS A 113 23.71 1.84 3.50
CA LYS A 113 23.28 0.57 4.11
C LYS A 113 21.89 0.13 3.63
N LYS A 114 20.98 1.08 3.38
CA LYS A 114 19.62 0.80 2.87
C LYS A 114 19.63 0.20 1.46
N THR A 115 20.46 0.74 0.57
CA THR A 115 20.66 0.25 -0.80
C THR A 115 21.20 -1.17 -0.80
N TRP A 116 22.23 -1.46 0.00
CA TRP A 116 22.78 -2.80 0.15
C TRP A 116 21.80 -3.79 0.77
N TYR A 117 21.01 -3.34 1.75
CA TYR A 117 19.96 -4.16 2.33
C TYR A 117 18.94 -4.59 1.27
N LEU A 118 18.50 -3.66 0.42
CA LEU A 118 17.58 -3.98 -0.67
C LEU A 118 18.22 -4.91 -1.72
N LEU A 119 19.41 -4.59 -2.21
CA LEU A 119 20.12 -5.38 -3.23
C LEU A 119 20.37 -6.82 -2.78
N ARG A 120 20.58 -7.02 -1.48
CA ARG A 120 20.80 -8.35 -0.90
C ARG A 120 19.55 -9.24 -0.89
N HIS A 121 18.38 -8.66 -1.05
CA HIS A 121 17.10 -9.38 -1.10
C HIS A 121 16.54 -9.49 -2.53
N LEU A 122 17.27 -9.02 -3.55
CA LEU A 122 16.91 -9.18 -4.96
C LEU A 122 17.21 -10.57 -5.55
N PRO A 123 18.37 -11.21 -5.29
CA PRO A 123 18.61 -12.58 -5.71
C PRO A 123 17.92 -13.53 -4.72
N ASP A 124 17.37 -14.63 -5.24
CA ASP A 124 16.48 -15.57 -4.56
C ASP A 124 16.80 -15.87 -3.07
N PRO A 125 15.79 -16.11 -2.23
CA PRO A 125 15.97 -16.40 -0.80
C PRO A 125 16.74 -17.70 -0.51
N ASP A 126 16.95 -18.56 -1.51
CA ASP A 126 17.71 -19.81 -1.40
C ASP A 126 19.17 -19.69 -1.88
N ASP A 127 19.56 -18.60 -2.55
CA ASP A 127 20.93 -18.49 -3.05
C ASP A 127 21.84 -17.75 -2.07
N SER A 128 22.80 -18.52 -1.58
CA SER A 128 23.72 -18.10 -0.52
C SER A 128 24.42 -16.79 -0.87
N LYS A 129 24.73 -16.03 0.19
CA LYS A 129 25.45 -14.73 0.22
C LYS A 129 26.71 -14.66 -0.67
N THR A 130 27.27 -15.81 -1.04
CA THR A 130 28.47 -15.99 -1.86
C THR A 130 28.16 -15.91 -3.37
N ALA A 131 27.00 -16.40 -3.82
CA ALA A 131 26.60 -16.36 -5.23
C ALA A 131 26.31 -14.92 -5.69
N ALA A 132 25.51 -14.18 -4.92
CA ALA A 132 25.14 -12.79 -5.22
C ALA A 132 26.34 -11.82 -5.29
N CYS A 133 27.37 -12.00 -4.46
CA CYS A 133 28.58 -11.16 -4.51
C CYS A 133 29.42 -11.40 -5.76
N THR A 134 29.38 -12.61 -6.32
CA THR A 134 30.19 -12.97 -7.49
C THR A 134 29.53 -12.41 -8.76
N ASP A 135 28.20 -12.51 -8.86
CA ASP A 135 27.40 -12.06 -10.01
C ASP A 135 27.35 -10.51 -10.13
N LEU A 136 27.28 -9.79 -8.99
CA LEU A 136 27.37 -8.32 -8.97
C LEU A 136 28.75 -7.77 -9.39
N GLY A 137 29.81 -8.56 -9.23
CA GLY A 137 31.15 -8.21 -9.71
C GLY A 137 31.21 -8.11 -11.23
N ASP A 138 30.49 -8.99 -11.92
CA ASP A 138 30.44 -9.04 -13.39
C ASP A 138 29.63 -7.88 -13.98
N PHE A 139 28.57 -7.40 -13.29
CA PHE A 139 27.85 -6.19 -13.70
C PHE A 139 28.72 -4.92 -13.69
N HIS A 140 29.78 -4.88 -12.86
CA HIS A 140 30.72 -3.76 -12.81
C HIS A 140 31.78 -3.83 -13.94
N GLN A 141 31.88 -4.95 -14.67
CA GLN A 141 32.88 -5.17 -15.72
C GLN A 141 32.40 -4.84 -17.14
N HIS A 142 31.13 -4.44 -17.33
CA HIS A 142 30.66 -3.91 -18.60
C HIS A 142 30.70 -2.38 -18.60
N PRO A 143 31.82 -1.74 -19.02
CA PRO A 143 31.76 -0.34 -19.37
C PRO A 143 30.81 -0.18 -20.57
N ARG A 144 29.96 0.82 -20.46
CA ARG A 144 29.07 1.33 -21.51
C ARG A 144 29.87 1.49 -22.81
N SER A 145 29.72 0.54 -23.73
CA SER A 145 30.18 0.69 -25.12
C SER A 145 29.27 1.70 -25.82
N GLU A 146 29.88 2.71 -26.43
CA GLU A 146 29.28 3.75 -27.27
C GLU A 146 28.58 3.19 -28.51
#